data_AF-A0A7W1Q0G2-F1
#
_entry.id   AF-A0A7W1Q0G2-F1
#
_cell.length_a   1.000
_cell.length_b   1.000
_cell.length_c   1.000
_cell.angle_alpha   90.00
_cell.angle_beta   90.00
_cell.angle_gamma   90.00
#
_symmetry.space_group_name_H-M   'P 1'
#
loop_
_entity.id
_entity.type
_entity.pdbx_description
1 polymer ?
#
loop_
_entity_poly.entity_id
_entity_poly.type
_entity_poly.pdbx_seq_one_letter_code
_entity_poly.pdbx_strand_id
1 'polypeptide(L)'
;MATHANPIATAVARLTASGTDETDLEHLRSVVDTMVPFNNFVGVRITELTRDHAVAELPVRDELMNHFGTVHAGALFLVAEVAGAGAFSGAMAPRIRQVERFV
;
A
#
# COMPACT_ATOMS: atom_id res chain seq x y z
N MET A 1 -10.34 -15.50 20.39
CA MET A 1 -9.36 -14.58 19.76
C MET A 1 -9.23 -15.01 18.31
N ALA A 2 -9.83 -14.29 17.36
CA ALA A 2 -9.78 -14.70 15.96
C ALA A 2 -8.33 -14.64 15.47
N THR A 3 -7.84 -15.74 14.88
CA THR A 3 -6.52 -15.78 14.27
C THR A 3 -6.51 -14.82 13.09
N HIS A 4 -5.95 -13.62 13.27
CA HIS A 4 -5.72 -12.70 12.16
C HIS A 4 -4.73 -13.36 11.21
N ALA A 5 -5.20 -13.81 10.05
CA ALA A 5 -4.34 -14.30 8.99
C ALA A 5 -3.29 -13.23 8.67
N ASN A 6 -2.02 -13.65 8.51
CA ASN A 6 -0.94 -12.71 8.22
C ASN A 6 -1.22 -12.03 6.85
N PRO A 7 -1.46 -10.71 6.82
CA PRO A 7 -1.78 -10.00 5.58
C PRO A 7 -0.62 -10.06 4.57
N ILE A 8 0.63 -10.13 5.05
CA ILE A 8 1.82 -10.27 4.20
C ILE A 8 1.83 -11.62 3.49
N ALA A 9 1.57 -12.72 4.22
CA ALA A 9 1.51 -14.05 3.62
C ALA A 9 0.43 -14.15 2.53
N THR A 10 -0.70 -13.47 2.75
CA THR A 10 -1.80 -13.39 1.78
C THR A 10 -1.38 -12.58 0.54
N ALA A 11 -0.67 -11.46 0.72
CA ALA A 11 -0.15 -10.64 -0.37
C ALA A 11 0.91 -11.36 -1.20
N VAL A 12 1.87 -12.04 -0.56
CA VAL A 12 2.91 -12.82 -1.25
C VAL A 12 2.28 -13.93 -2.10
N ALA A 13 1.28 -14.66 -1.57
CA ALA A 13 0.56 -15.67 -2.33
C ALA A 13 -0.10 -15.10 -3.60
N ARG A 14 -0.70 -13.89 -3.50
CA ARG A 14 -1.29 -13.19 -4.66
C ARG A 14 -0.23 -12.77 -5.68
N LEU A 15 0.95 -12.32 -5.24
CA LEU A 15 2.07 -11.97 -6.12
C LEU A 15 2.68 -13.18 -6.85
N THR A 16 2.65 -14.37 -6.24
CA THR A 16 3.21 -15.59 -6.85
C THR A 16 2.32 -16.24 -7.90
N ALA A 17 1.02 -15.92 -7.93
CA ALA A 17 0.05 -16.58 -8.81
C ALA A 17 0.11 -16.11 -10.28
N SER A 18 0.77 -14.99 -10.61
CA SER A 18 0.67 -14.39 -11.96
C SER A 18 1.68 -14.91 -13.00
N GLY A 19 2.65 -15.75 -12.64
CA GLY A 19 3.46 -16.51 -13.61
C GLY A 19 4.36 -15.72 -14.58
N THR A 20 4.46 -14.39 -14.47
CA THR A 20 5.33 -13.58 -15.35
C THR A 20 6.69 -13.29 -14.69
N ASP A 21 7.76 -13.51 -15.46
CA ASP A 21 9.18 -13.39 -15.03
C ASP A 21 9.63 -11.92 -14.93
N GLU A 22 8.91 -11.01 -15.60
CA GLU A 22 9.00 -9.56 -15.38
C GLU A 22 7.94 -9.17 -14.34
N THR A 23 8.37 -8.53 -13.25
CA THR A 23 7.47 -8.11 -12.17
C THR A 23 6.44 -7.16 -12.74
N ASP A 24 5.21 -7.65 -12.95
CA ASP A 24 4.06 -6.85 -13.32
C ASP A 24 3.83 -5.81 -12.22
N LEU A 25 4.28 -4.58 -12.47
CA LEU A 25 4.18 -3.47 -11.53
C LEU A 25 2.73 -3.10 -11.26
N GLU A 26 1.83 -3.34 -12.22
CA GLU A 26 0.41 -3.10 -12.03
C GLU A 26 -0.21 -4.15 -11.09
N HIS A 27 0.16 -5.42 -11.26
CA HIS A 27 -0.23 -6.46 -10.31
C HIS A 27 0.34 -6.19 -8.91
N LEU A 28 1.61 -5.78 -8.83
CA LEU A 28 2.24 -5.39 -7.57
C LEU A 28 1.51 -4.21 -6.91
N ARG A 29 1.21 -3.16 -7.68
CA ARG A 29 0.42 -2.01 -7.23
C ARG A 29 -0.91 -2.46 -6.66
N SER A 30 -1.67 -3.27 -7.40
CA SER A 30 -2.98 -3.77 -6.96
C SER A 30 -2.91 -4.57 -5.66
N VAL A 31 -1.85 -5.36 -5.46
CA VAL A 31 -1.68 -6.13 -4.22
C VAL A 31 -1.33 -5.21 -3.05
N VAL A 32 -0.35 -4.32 -3.22
CA VAL A 32 0.12 -3.41 -2.16
C VAL A 32 -1.00 -2.44 -1.75
N ASP A 33 -1.73 -1.89 -2.72
CA ASP A 33 -2.85 -0.94 -2.53
C ASP A 33 -3.92 -1.48 -1.56
N THR A 34 -4.18 -2.78 -1.58
CA THR A 34 -5.30 -3.39 -0.86
C THR A 34 -4.88 -4.24 0.35
N MET A 35 -3.58 -4.36 0.64
CA MET A 35 -3.05 -5.27 1.67
C MET A 35 -3.44 -4.85 3.10
N VAL A 36 -3.52 -3.55 3.38
CA VAL A 36 -3.70 -3.02 4.73
C VAL A 36 -5.17 -2.63 4.95
N PRO A 37 -5.92 -3.31 5.85
CA PRO A 37 -7.34 -3.04 6.06
C PRO A 37 -7.64 -1.60 6.48
N PHE A 38 -6.76 -1.00 7.29
CA PHE A 38 -6.92 0.39 7.73
C PHE A 38 -6.83 1.38 6.56
N ASN A 39 -5.90 1.16 5.62
CA ASN A 39 -5.77 1.98 4.42
C ASN A 39 -7.04 1.92 3.58
N ASN A 40 -7.61 0.71 3.43
CA ASN A 40 -8.89 0.50 2.77
C ASN A 40 -10.06 1.20 3.46
N PHE A 41 -10.11 1.16 4.79
CA PHE A 41 -11.13 1.82 5.59
C PHE A 41 -11.07 3.35 5.46
N VAL A 42 -9.87 3.93 5.52
CA VAL A 42 -9.68 5.38 5.39
C VAL A 42 -9.91 5.84 3.95
N GLY A 43 -9.57 5.00 2.97
CA GLY A 43 -9.80 5.23 1.55
C GLY A 43 -8.57 5.73 0.78
N VAL A 44 -7.36 5.56 1.35
CA VAL A 44 -6.12 5.89 0.63
C VAL A 44 -5.84 4.86 -0.46
N ARG A 45 -5.37 5.31 -1.62
CA ARG A 45 -5.08 4.47 -2.78
C ARG A 45 -3.72 4.77 -3.38
N ILE A 46 -2.99 3.74 -3.81
CA ILE A 46 -1.80 3.88 -4.65
C ILE A 46 -2.26 3.98 -6.10
N THR A 47 -2.16 5.19 -6.67
CA THR A 47 -2.58 5.49 -8.05
C THR A 47 -1.47 5.27 -9.07
N GLU A 48 -0.21 5.32 -8.64
CA GLU A 48 0.95 5.00 -9.48
C GLU A 48 2.00 4.23 -8.69
N LEU A 49 2.63 3.24 -9.33
CA LEU A 49 3.77 2.52 -8.80
C LEU A 49 4.75 2.21 -9.92
N THR A 50 5.97 2.71 -9.77
CA THR A 50 7.10 2.42 -10.66
C THR A 50 8.26 1.88 -9.84
N ARG A 51 9.40 1.60 -10.49
CA ARG A 51 10.64 1.23 -9.79
C ARG A 51 11.27 2.40 -9.01
N ASP A 52 10.97 3.63 -9.43
CA ASP A 52 11.65 4.83 -8.93
C ASP A 52 10.78 5.64 -7.96
N HIS A 53 9.45 5.51 -8.06
CA HIS A 53 8.51 6.27 -7.24
C HIS A 53 7.13 5.61 -7.14
N ALA A 54 6.30 6.11 -6.21
CA ALA A 54 4.88 5.79 -6.12
C ALA A 54 4.07 7.04 -5.74
N VAL A 55 2.80 7.05 -6.12
CA VAL A 55 1.84 8.11 -5.81
C VAL A 55 0.69 7.51 -5.01
N ALA A 56 0.33 8.15 -3.91
CA ALA A 56 -0.85 7.80 -3.12
C ALA A 56 -1.79 9.00 -2.98
N GLU A 57 -3.09 8.72 -3.02
CA GLU A 57 -4.16 9.71 -2.96
C GLU A 57 -5.18 9.34 -1.88
N LEU A 58 -5.72 10.35 -1.21
CA LEU A 58 -6.81 10.20 -0.23
C LEU A 58 -7.89 11.24 -0.52
N PRO A 59 -9.10 10.81 -0.91
CA PRO A 59 -10.24 11.71 -1.04
C PRO A 59 -10.55 12.39 0.29
N VAL A 60 -10.54 13.72 0.30
CA VAL A 60 -10.84 14.51 1.51
C VAL A 60 -12.32 14.37 1.85
N ARG A 61 -12.61 14.09 3.12
CA ARG A 61 -13.95 13.97 3.71
C ARG A 61 -13.99 14.66 5.06
N ASP A 62 -15.18 15.00 5.53
CA ASP A 62 -15.38 15.74 6.78
C ASP A 62 -14.77 15.00 7.99
N GLU A 63 -14.83 13.67 8.02
CA GLU A 63 -14.28 12.87 9.13
C GLU A 63 -12.74 12.88 9.18
N LEU A 64 -12.08 13.41 8.15
CA LEU A 64 -10.62 13.52 8.05
C LEU A 64 -10.12 14.91 8.43
N MET A 65 -11.00 15.83 8.81
CA MET A 65 -10.61 17.18 9.21
C MET A 65 -10.14 17.21 10.67
N ASN A 66 -9.25 18.15 10.98
CA ASN A 66 -8.94 18.54 12.34
C ASN A 66 -9.91 19.63 12.84
N HIS A 67 -9.73 20.05 14.09
CA HIS A 67 -10.54 21.10 14.72
C HIS A 67 -10.36 22.51 14.13
N PHE A 68 -9.42 22.70 13.19
CA PHE A 68 -9.23 23.94 12.44
C PHE A 68 -9.86 23.90 11.03
N GLY A 69 -10.55 22.81 10.68
CA GLY A 69 -11.18 22.68 9.35
C GLY A 69 -10.20 22.40 8.22
N THR A 70 -8.99 21.93 8.53
CA THR A 70 -8.01 21.44 7.54
C THR A 70 -7.83 19.94 7.66
N VAL A 71 -7.18 19.29 6.68
CA VAL A 71 -6.92 17.85 6.75
C VAL A 71 -6.09 17.53 8.00
N HIS A 72 -6.53 16.54 8.76
CA HIS A 72 -5.85 16.09 9.97
C HIS A 72 -4.43 15.62 9.64
N ALA A 73 -3.45 16.02 10.44
CA ALA A 73 -2.04 15.66 10.20
C ALA A 73 -1.83 14.14 10.12
N GLY A 74 -2.57 13.36 10.92
CA GLY A 74 -2.57 11.90 10.84
C GLY A 74 -3.06 11.33 9.50
N ALA A 75 -4.02 11.99 8.84
CA ALA A 75 -4.46 11.59 7.49
C ALA A 75 -3.39 11.91 6.44
N LEU A 76 -2.71 13.05 6.56
CA LEU A 76 -1.57 13.40 5.70
C LEU A 76 -0.41 12.41 5.89
N PHE A 77 -0.09 12.06 7.13
CA PHE A 77 0.96 11.08 7.45
C PHE A 77 0.63 9.70 6.90
N LEU A 78 -0.65 9.29 6.96
CA LEU A 78 -1.09 8.04 6.35
C LEU A 78 -0.84 8.03 4.85
N VAL A 79 -1.19 9.10 4.12
CA VAL A 79 -0.93 9.18 2.68
C VAL A 79 0.57 9.09 2.38
N ALA A 80 1.39 9.80 3.15
CA ALA A 80 2.85 9.75 2.99
C ALA A 80 3.43 8.37 3.28
N GLU A 81 2.92 7.67 4.30
CA GLU A 81 3.31 6.30 4.64
C GLU A 81 2.97 5.32 3.51
N VAL A 82 1.74 5.38 2.98
CA VAL A 82 1.32 4.52 1.86
C VAL A 82 2.14 4.78 0.60
N ALA A 83 2.43 6.05 0.27
CA ALA A 83 3.31 6.38 -0.86
C ALA A 83 4.73 5.83 -0.64
N GLY A 84 5.27 5.96 0.58
CA GLY A 84 6.58 5.42 0.94
C GLY A 84 6.65 3.89 0.83
N ALA A 85 5.61 3.20 1.31
CA ALA A 85 5.48 1.75 1.17
C ALA A 85 5.41 1.32 -0.30
N GLY A 86 4.62 2.03 -1.12
CA GLY A 86 4.53 1.79 -2.57
C GLY A 86 5.88 1.98 -3.27
N ALA A 87 6.61 3.06 -2.96
CA ALA A 87 7.92 3.33 -3.55
C ALA A 87 8.94 2.25 -3.17
N PHE A 88 8.95 1.82 -1.91
CA PHE A 88 9.78 0.69 -1.48
C PHE A 88 9.42 -0.60 -2.23
N SER A 89 8.13 -0.92 -2.34
CA SER A 89 7.67 -2.11 -3.06
C SER A 89 8.09 -2.09 -4.52
N GLY A 90 7.96 -0.95 -5.20
CA GLY A 90 8.41 -0.75 -6.56
C GLY A 90 9.92 -0.94 -6.74
N ALA A 91 10.72 -0.33 -5.85
CA ALA A 91 12.17 -0.51 -5.85
C ALA A 91 12.58 -1.98 -5.58
N MET A 92 11.82 -2.67 -4.73
CA MET A 92 12.03 -4.07 -4.40
C MET A 92 11.39 -5.04 -5.38
N ALA A 93 10.70 -4.60 -6.43
CA ALA A 93 9.99 -5.46 -7.37
C ALA A 93 10.76 -6.74 -7.81
N PRO A 94 12.06 -6.66 -8.21
CA PRO A 94 12.84 -7.86 -8.59
C PRO A 94 13.06 -8.88 -7.45
N ARG A 95 12.96 -8.42 -6.21
CA ARG A 95 13.24 -9.18 -4.98
C ARG A 95 12.03 -9.22 -4.05
N ILE A 96 10.84 -8.84 -4.50
CA ILE A 96 9.69 -8.65 -3.60
C ILE A 96 9.30 -9.95 -2.88
N ARG A 97 9.58 -11.10 -3.49
CA ARG A 97 9.39 -12.44 -2.89
C ARG A 97 10.32 -12.75 -1.73
N GLN A 98 11.42 -11.99 -1.58
CA GLN A 98 12.39 -12.12 -0.48
C GLN A 98 12.03 -11.23 0.71
N VAL A 99 11.01 -10.37 0.58
CA VAL A 99 10.56 -9.50 1.66
C VAL A 99 9.67 -10.31 2.61
N GLU A 100 10.20 -10.61 3.80
CA GLU A 100 9.48 -11.37 4.82
C GLU A 100 8.60 -10.48 5.71
N ARG A 101 9.01 -9.22 5.90
CA ARG A 101 8.34 -8.25 6.75
C ARG A 101 8.67 -6.82 6.35
N PHE A 102 7.67 -5.94 6.43
CA PHE A 102 7.86 -4.49 6.54
C PHE A 102 7.99 -4.17 8.03
N VAL A 103 9.11 -3.55 8.43
CA VAL A 103 9.50 -3.33 9.83
C VAL A 103 8.37 -2.76 10.67
#